data_AF-A0A9W6B9B9-F1
#
_entry.id   AF-A0A9W6B9B9-F1
#
_cell.length_a   1.000
_cell.length_b   1.000
_cell.length_c   1.000
_cell.angle_alpha   90.00
_cell.angle_beta   90.00
_cell.angle_gamma   90.00
#
_symmetry.space_group_name_H-M   'P 1'
#
loop_
_entity.id
_entity.type
_entity.pdbx_description
1 polymer ?
#
loop_
_entity_poly.entity_id
_entity_poly.type
_entity_poly.pdbx_seq_one_letter_code
_entity_poly.pdbx_strand_id
1 'polypeptide(L)'
;MSQDVLRSLRELFGCERRSDCDIMFCRDESAPIAEGSSASEAVFGPPLPAHSLLLELASERFRTQLRIPLGNEAEVPAARAAIRFAYTGEVPADSSVRQVLELRRQGAYLQISGCVAACDKVLAAKVSGSRRTAANSRNKTADGSNRRARTSKEASQQPPAVLELFESEVLWPDPQAEPAFGAILATGKRSLVPHFRNSLAALNTPSLTDQLLALPAVALEALLGSDEFGTDDEASVLLMLAMWMWINRDKAEPAVRQRLCRTVRLAHLSRPYLSLILPALAADHEKDPEAPAGWFSGASVLEAATVANFASAAAREKERMLSAAEELPAVLELLRASPRPQCIPPSGGLTFSWHVPKEDLLRAVRQLQPGSVQDVYGTFDDQPHDCVFAWGFEWRIQLEVTGGQSTAGVYLQCDLPIALTPPGSHLSSEATFASITAVPISARLVVHRRQGAAVRNVQNTYSPNAFMNVGTGWGWPDTLPLQDQQQQQQQQDAAAAAAVAVAAEADPLAAWVEYLTDGKVSGTLTLLLPSP
;
A
#
# COMPACT_ATOMS: atom_id res chain seq x y z
N MET A 1 32.93 -30.60 -23.01
CA MET A 1 32.49 -31.83 -22.30
C MET A 1 31.25 -32.36 -23.01
N SER A 2 31.11 -33.68 -23.20
CA SER A 2 29.87 -34.26 -23.74
C SER A 2 28.70 -34.04 -22.76
N GLN A 3 27.49 -33.81 -23.28
CA GLN A 3 26.28 -33.67 -22.47
C GLN A 3 26.03 -34.89 -21.57
N ASP A 4 26.43 -36.08 -22.01
CA ASP A 4 26.28 -37.30 -21.22
C ASP A 4 27.17 -37.30 -19.99
N VAL A 5 28.40 -36.75 -20.09
CA VAL A 5 29.28 -36.61 -18.93
C VAL A 5 28.68 -35.62 -17.93
N LEU A 6 28.16 -34.48 -18.40
CA LEU A 6 27.48 -33.51 -17.52
C LEU A 6 26.26 -34.13 -16.85
N ARG A 7 25.44 -34.90 -17.57
CA ARG A 7 24.30 -35.63 -16.99
C ARG A 7 24.75 -36.59 -15.90
N SER A 8 25.77 -37.41 -16.18
CA SER A 8 26.31 -38.34 -15.19
C SER A 8 26.88 -37.62 -13.98
N LEU A 9 27.55 -36.47 -14.14
CA LEU A 9 28.04 -35.69 -12.99
C LEU A 9 26.89 -35.14 -12.14
N ARG A 10 25.79 -34.68 -12.75
CA ARG A 10 24.62 -34.19 -12.01
C ARG A 10 23.99 -35.27 -11.13
N GLU A 11 23.96 -36.51 -11.62
CA GLU A 11 23.43 -37.66 -10.88
C GLU A 11 24.32 -38.08 -9.70
N LEU A 12 25.58 -37.64 -9.65
CA LEU A 12 26.51 -37.95 -8.56
C LEU A 12 26.31 -37.07 -7.31
N PHE A 13 25.57 -35.96 -7.40
CA PHE A 13 25.35 -35.09 -6.24
C PHE A 13 24.60 -35.82 -5.11
N GLY A 14 25.23 -35.92 -3.93
CA GLY A 14 24.66 -36.61 -2.77
C GLY A 14 24.58 -38.12 -2.91
N CYS A 15 25.21 -38.71 -3.93
CA CYS A 15 25.27 -40.15 -4.15
C CYS A 15 26.54 -40.72 -3.49
N GLU A 16 26.40 -41.81 -2.73
CA GLU A 16 27.54 -42.56 -2.16
C GLU A 16 28.38 -43.27 -3.25
N ARG A 17 27.83 -43.41 -4.46
CA ARG A 17 28.51 -44.10 -5.56
C ARG A 17 29.73 -43.29 -5.99
N ARG A 18 30.91 -43.75 -5.57
CA ARG A 18 32.23 -43.15 -5.85
C ARG A 18 32.49 -41.84 -5.10
N SER A 19 31.74 -41.57 -4.03
CA SER A 19 32.11 -40.50 -3.11
C SER A 19 33.43 -40.86 -2.41
N ASP A 20 34.35 -39.92 -2.36
CA ASP A 20 35.67 -40.06 -1.72
C ASP A 20 35.84 -39.10 -0.53
N CYS A 21 34.83 -38.27 -0.26
CA CYS A 21 34.77 -37.39 0.90
C CYS A 21 33.34 -37.13 1.35
N ASP A 22 33.17 -36.77 2.63
CA ASP A 22 31.91 -36.29 3.20
C ASP A 22 32.03 -34.82 3.60
N ILE A 23 31.04 -34.02 3.19
CA ILE A 23 30.92 -32.63 3.63
C ILE A 23 30.09 -32.61 4.93
N MET A 24 30.69 -32.03 5.97
CA MET A 24 30.03 -31.83 7.27
C MET A 24 29.60 -30.38 7.39
N PHE A 25 28.34 -30.14 7.74
CA PHE A 25 27.86 -28.80 8.08
C PHE A 25 27.98 -28.63 9.60
N CYS A 26 28.78 -27.68 10.06
CA CYS A 26 29.07 -27.49 11.48
C CYS A 26 28.63 -26.09 11.92
N ARG A 27 28.41 -25.90 13.22
CA ARG A 27 28.26 -24.56 13.80
C ARG A 27 29.54 -23.75 13.62
N ASP A 28 29.41 -22.49 13.23
CA ASP A 28 30.53 -21.55 13.21
C ASP A 28 31.06 -21.34 14.64
N GLU A 29 32.32 -21.71 14.88
CA GLU A 29 32.99 -21.58 16.18
C GLU A 29 33.17 -20.12 16.62
N SER A 30 33.13 -19.18 15.68
CA SER A 30 33.20 -17.75 15.97
C SER A 30 31.87 -17.19 16.48
N ALA A 31 30.76 -17.92 16.35
CA ALA A 31 29.47 -17.49 16.87
C ALA A 31 29.44 -17.61 18.40
N PRO A 32 28.93 -16.60 19.14
CA PRO A 32 28.88 -16.63 20.59
C PRO A 32 28.19 -17.91 21.10
N ILE A 33 28.87 -18.63 21.98
CA ILE A 33 28.35 -19.85 22.59
C ILE A 33 27.26 -19.42 23.58
N ALA A 34 26.03 -19.90 23.38
CA ALA A 34 24.97 -19.69 24.36
C ALA A 34 25.35 -20.40 25.67
N GLU A 35 25.36 -19.66 26.78
CA GLU A 35 25.75 -20.18 28.10
C GLU A 35 24.97 -21.45 28.44
N GLY A 36 25.69 -22.55 28.67
CA GLY A 36 25.11 -23.85 29.06
C GLY A 36 25.08 -24.94 27.98
N SER A 37 25.50 -24.66 26.74
CA SER A 37 25.67 -25.71 25.72
C SER A 37 27.04 -26.37 25.87
N SER A 38 27.08 -27.67 26.18
CA SER A 38 28.32 -28.44 26.23
C SER A 38 28.97 -28.46 24.84
N ALA A 39 30.30 -28.38 24.78
CA ALA A 39 31.14 -28.22 23.59
C ALA A 39 31.15 -29.45 22.63
N SER A 40 30.04 -30.17 22.52
CA SER A 40 29.82 -31.13 21.46
C SER A 40 29.74 -30.36 20.14
N GLU A 41 30.64 -30.68 19.22
CA GLU A 41 30.69 -30.19 17.84
C GLU A 41 29.30 -30.34 17.20
N ALA A 42 28.53 -29.26 17.17
CA ALA A 42 27.16 -29.27 16.70
C ALA A 42 27.17 -29.39 15.17
N VAL A 43 27.03 -30.62 14.68
CA VAL A 43 26.85 -30.93 13.26
C VAL A 43 25.37 -30.73 12.90
N PHE A 44 25.11 -29.99 11.84
CA PHE A 44 23.77 -29.75 11.31
C PHE A 44 23.41 -30.80 10.25
N GLY A 45 22.50 -31.71 10.61
CA GLY A 45 22.00 -32.75 9.72
C GLY A 45 23.01 -33.84 9.35
N PRO A 46 22.64 -34.75 8.42
CA PRO A 46 23.53 -35.84 8.00
C PRO A 46 24.70 -35.30 7.14
N PRO A 47 25.86 -35.98 7.14
CA PRO A 47 26.93 -35.72 6.19
C PRO A 47 26.44 -35.76 4.74
N LEU A 48 27.04 -34.97 3.86
CA LEU A 48 26.73 -34.99 2.42
C LEU A 48 27.87 -35.69 1.66
N PRO A 49 27.62 -36.89 1.09
CA PRO A 49 28.59 -37.57 0.23
C PRO A 49 28.94 -36.71 -0.99
N ALA A 50 30.24 -36.59 -1.27
CA ALA A 50 30.75 -35.74 -2.34
C ALA A 50 32.02 -36.31 -3.00
N HIS A 51 32.48 -35.61 -4.04
CA HIS A 51 33.60 -36.00 -4.89
C HIS A 51 34.66 -34.89 -4.86
N SER A 52 35.78 -35.14 -4.19
CA SER A 52 36.85 -34.16 -3.91
C SER A 52 37.30 -33.43 -5.17
N LEU A 53 37.60 -34.17 -6.25
CA LEU A 53 38.03 -33.61 -7.53
C LEU A 53 37.03 -32.61 -8.11
N LEU A 54 35.72 -32.89 -8.03
CA LEU A 54 34.70 -31.97 -8.54
C LEU A 54 34.61 -30.71 -7.69
N LEU A 55 34.67 -30.87 -6.37
CA LEU A 55 34.63 -29.74 -5.44
C LEU A 55 35.84 -28.81 -5.62
N GLU A 56 37.04 -29.37 -5.75
CA GLU A 56 38.28 -28.62 -5.98
C GLU A 56 38.31 -27.89 -7.32
N LEU A 57 37.70 -28.47 -8.36
CA LEU A 57 37.57 -27.83 -9.66
C LEU A 57 36.57 -26.67 -9.63
N ALA A 58 35.55 -26.75 -8.76
CA ALA A 58 34.52 -25.73 -8.64
C ALA A 58 34.87 -24.61 -7.66
N SER A 59 35.68 -24.88 -6.63
CA SER A 59 36.08 -23.93 -5.60
C SER A 59 37.42 -24.29 -4.97
N GLU A 60 38.27 -23.29 -4.79
CA GLU A 60 39.57 -23.44 -4.10
C GLU A 60 39.40 -23.77 -2.61
N ARG A 61 38.26 -23.40 -2.02
CA ARG A 61 38.00 -23.58 -0.59
C ARG A 61 37.87 -25.04 -0.20
N PHE A 62 37.35 -25.89 -1.09
CA PHE A 62 37.22 -27.32 -0.82
C PHE A 62 38.55 -28.08 -0.81
N ARG A 63 39.66 -27.48 -1.29
CA ARG A 63 41.00 -28.06 -1.12
C ARG A 63 41.46 -28.11 0.33
N THR A 64 40.97 -27.18 1.15
CA THR A 64 41.44 -27.00 2.53
C THR A 64 40.36 -27.30 3.56
N GLN A 65 39.08 -27.30 3.18
CA GLN A 65 37.97 -27.35 4.13
C GLN A 65 36.80 -28.19 3.61
N LEU A 66 36.56 -29.35 4.24
CA LEU A 66 35.37 -30.19 4.05
C LEU A 66 34.31 -30.01 5.14
N ARG A 67 34.64 -29.26 6.20
CA ARG A 67 33.73 -28.85 7.26
C ARG A 67 33.27 -27.43 6.99
N ILE A 68 32.01 -27.25 6.62
CA ILE A 68 31.43 -25.94 6.30
C ILE A 68 30.82 -25.36 7.58
N PRO A 69 31.41 -24.27 8.13
CA PRO A 69 30.81 -23.56 9.24
C PRO A 69 29.57 -22.80 8.75
N LEU A 70 28.46 -22.94 9.46
CA LEU A 70 27.19 -22.25 9.23
C LEU A 70 26.77 -21.51 10.50
N GLY A 71 26.05 -20.41 10.32
CA GLY A 71 25.52 -19.64 11.45
C GLY A 71 24.42 -20.38 12.20
N ASN A 72 23.61 -21.17 11.48
CA ASN A 72 22.53 -21.98 12.03
C ASN A 72 22.11 -23.09 11.05
N GLU A 73 21.28 -24.02 11.52
CA GLU A 73 20.78 -25.16 10.73
C GLU A 73 19.93 -24.73 9.51
N ALA A 74 19.25 -23.58 9.57
CA ALA A 74 18.42 -23.11 8.46
C ALA A 74 19.24 -22.72 7.21
N GLU A 75 20.56 -22.59 7.32
CA GLU A 75 21.46 -22.33 6.20
C GLU A 75 21.84 -23.60 5.42
N VAL A 76 21.63 -24.79 6.00
CA VAL A 76 22.01 -26.07 5.39
C VAL A 76 21.40 -26.27 3.99
N PRO A 77 20.10 -25.99 3.74
CA PRO A 77 19.52 -26.12 2.40
C PRO A 77 20.22 -25.24 1.36
N ALA A 78 20.56 -24.00 1.71
CA ALA A 78 21.24 -23.07 0.81
C ALA A 78 22.69 -23.50 0.52
N ALA A 79 23.41 -23.99 1.55
CA ALA A 79 24.76 -24.53 1.38
C ALA A 79 24.76 -25.79 0.51
N ARG A 80 23.81 -26.70 0.72
CA ARG A 80 23.59 -27.87 -0.14
C ARG A 80 23.25 -27.47 -1.57
N ALA A 81 22.42 -26.44 -1.77
CA ALA A 81 22.10 -25.93 -3.10
C ALA A 81 23.33 -25.32 -3.79
N ALA A 82 24.21 -24.63 -3.05
CA ALA A 82 25.47 -24.10 -3.58
C ALA A 82 26.41 -25.22 -4.02
N ILE A 83 26.56 -26.26 -3.19
CA ILE A 83 27.33 -27.45 -3.56
C ILE A 83 26.70 -28.14 -4.77
N ARG A 84 25.37 -28.26 -4.82
CA ARG A 84 24.67 -28.81 -6.00
C ARG A 84 24.95 -27.99 -7.26
N PHE A 85 25.06 -26.67 -7.15
CA PHE A 85 25.45 -25.81 -8.28
C PHE A 85 26.84 -26.21 -8.82
N ALA A 86 27.81 -26.55 -7.96
CA ALA A 86 29.13 -27.02 -8.40
C ALA A 86 29.06 -28.27 -9.31
N TYR A 87 28.05 -29.13 -9.12
CA TYR A 87 27.83 -30.32 -9.95
C TYR A 87 27.01 -30.05 -11.21
N THR A 88 26.10 -29.08 -11.16
CA THR A 88 25.05 -28.90 -12.17
C THR A 88 25.27 -27.69 -13.08
N GLY A 89 25.91 -26.64 -12.56
CA GLY A 89 25.99 -25.32 -13.15
C GLY A 89 24.65 -24.58 -13.21
N GLU A 90 23.63 -25.06 -12.49
CA GLU A 90 22.24 -24.58 -12.60
C GLU A 90 21.68 -24.16 -11.25
N VAL A 91 21.02 -23.01 -11.23
CA VAL A 91 20.17 -22.55 -10.12
C VAL A 91 18.78 -23.19 -10.30
N PRO A 92 18.15 -23.76 -9.26
CA PRO A 92 16.83 -24.39 -9.40
C PRO A 92 15.79 -23.40 -9.95
N ALA A 93 15.02 -23.82 -10.96
CA ALA A 93 14.12 -22.92 -11.68
C ALA A 93 12.94 -22.42 -10.81
N ASP A 94 12.51 -23.26 -9.87
CA ASP A 94 11.41 -23.04 -8.93
C ASP A 94 11.83 -22.31 -7.65
N SER A 95 13.10 -21.90 -7.52
CA SER A 95 13.55 -21.18 -6.33
C SER A 95 12.87 -19.83 -6.16
N SER A 96 12.50 -19.50 -4.92
CA SER A 96 12.03 -18.17 -4.55
C SER A 96 13.16 -17.14 -4.60
N VAL A 97 12.86 -15.83 -4.58
CA VAL A 97 13.91 -14.79 -4.57
C VAL A 97 14.83 -14.93 -3.37
N ARG A 98 14.24 -15.18 -2.19
CA ARG A 98 14.98 -15.43 -0.96
C ARG A 98 15.94 -16.61 -1.09
N GLN A 99 15.45 -17.75 -1.59
CA GLN A 99 16.28 -18.94 -1.78
C GLN A 99 17.45 -18.69 -2.74
N VAL A 100 17.24 -17.91 -3.81
CA VAL A 100 18.32 -17.53 -4.73
C VAL A 100 19.33 -16.61 -4.05
N LEU A 101 18.91 -15.69 -3.16
CA LEU A 101 19.82 -14.86 -2.36
C LEU A 101 20.61 -15.68 -1.34
N GLU A 102 19.99 -16.63 -0.65
CA GLU A 102 20.67 -17.54 0.27
C GLU A 102 21.69 -18.41 -0.47
N LEU A 103 21.32 -18.96 -1.63
CA LEU A 103 22.21 -19.68 -2.53
C LEU A 103 23.38 -18.81 -2.99
N ARG A 104 23.11 -17.57 -3.40
CA ARG A 104 24.12 -16.59 -3.82
C ARG A 104 25.13 -16.34 -2.70
N ARG A 105 24.65 -16.08 -1.47
CA ARG A 105 25.48 -15.84 -0.29
C ARG A 105 26.37 -17.06 0.01
N GLN A 106 25.80 -18.26 0.02
CA GLN A 106 26.56 -19.49 0.26
C GLN A 106 27.54 -19.80 -0.88
N GLY A 107 27.18 -19.55 -2.13
CA GLY A 107 28.06 -19.68 -3.28
C GLY A 107 29.25 -18.72 -3.23
N ALA A 108 29.02 -17.47 -2.80
CA ALA A 108 30.08 -16.49 -2.58
C ALA A 108 31.01 -16.91 -1.43
N TYR A 109 30.44 -17.30 -0.28
CA TYR A 109 31.19 -17.80 0.88
C TYR A 109 32.06 -19.00 0.51
N LEU A 110 31.48 -19.98 -0.17
CA LEU A 110 32.19 -21.19 -0.62
C LEU A 110 33.08 -20.94 -1.84
N GLN A 111 33.10 -19.74 -2.41
CA GLN A 111 33.88 -19.39 -3.60
C GLN A 111 33.62 -20.32 -4.80
N ILE A 112 32.37 -20.71 -5.01
CA ILE A 112 31.98 -21.59 -6.12
C ILE A 112 31.92 -20.78 -7.40
N SER A 113 32.81 -21.09 -8.34
CA SER A 113 32.98 -20.37 -9.60
C SER A 113 31.67 -20.28 -10.39
N GLY A 114 31.29 -19.07 -10.80
CA GLY A 114 30.09 -18.80 -11.60
C GLY A 114 28.75 -18.83 -10.84
N CYS A 115 28.70 -19.29 -9.59
CA CYS A 115 27.46 -19.41 -8.83
C CYS A 115 26.77 -18.06 -8.60
N VAL A 116 27.54 -17.05 -8.17
CA VAL A 116 27.02 -15.69 -7.92
C VAL A 116 26.42 -15.08 -9.18
N ALA A 117 27.15 -15.13 -10.30
CA ALA A 117 26.68 -14.60 -11.57
C ALA A 117 25.43 -15.32 -12.11
N ALA A 118 25.31 -16.64 -11.90
CA ALA A 118 24.12 -17.39 -12.25
C ALA A 118 22.91 -17.00 -11.40
N CYS A 119 23.10 -16.81 -10.09
CA CYS A 119 22.06 -16.32 -9.19
C CYS A 119 21.60 -14.91 -9.58
N ASP A 120 22.53 -13.99 -9.86
CA ASP A 120 22.24 -12.63 -10.28
C ASP A 120 21.40 -12.60 -11.58
N LYS A 121 21.71 -13.47 -12.54
CA LYS A 121 20.93 -13.63 -13.77
C LYS A 121 19.49 -14.09 -13.48
N VAL A 122 19.30 -15.04 -12.57
CA VAL A 122 17.97 -15.53 -12.18
C VAL A 122 17.18 -14.45 -11.43
N LEU A 123 17.81 -13.74 -10.50
CA LEU A 123 17.22 -12.63 -9.76
C LEU A 123 16.78 -11.52 -10.71
N ALA A 124 17.66 -11.10 -11.63
CA ALA A 124 17.34 -10.09 -12.64
C ALA A 124 16.12 -10.50 -13.49
N ALA A 125 16.05 -11.77 -13.90
CA ALA A 125 14.92 -12.30 -14.66
C ALA A 125 13.60 -12.31 -13.86
N LYS A 126 13.62 -12.73 -12.59
CA LYS A 126 12.43 -12.76 -11.71
C LYS A 126 11.90 -11.36 -11.41
N VAL A 127 12.80 -10.43 -11.07
CA VAL A 127 12.44 -9.03 -10.77
C VAL A 127 11.91 -8.32 -12.02
N SER A 128 12.51 -8.57 -13.19
CA SER A 128 12.03 -8.01 -14.46
C SER A 128 10.71 -8.66 -14.92
N GLY A 129 10.51 -9.94 -14.63
CA GLY A 129 9.28 -10.68 -14.95
C GLY A 129 8.04 -10.10 -14.28
N SER A 130 8.19 -9.60 -13.04
CA SER A 130 7.11 -8.96 -12.27
C SER A 130 6.55 -7.70 -12.97
N ARG A 131 7.36 -7.01 -13.79
CA ARG A 131 6.89 -5.84 -14.54
C ARG A 131 5.92 -6.21 -15.67
N ARG A 132 6.11 -7.39 -16.29
CA ARG A 132 5.30 -7.84 -17.44
C ARG A 132 3.92 -8.30 -17.00
N THR A 133 3.80 -8.92 -15.84
CA THR A 133 2.51 -9.33 -15.27
C THR A 133 1.66 -8.12 -14.90
N ALA A 134 2.26 -7.09 -14.29
CA ALA A 134 1.58 -5.83 -13.98
C ALA A 134 1.09 -5.10 -15.24
N ALA A 135 1.90 -5.06 -16.31
CA ALA A 135 1.51 -4.42 -17.56
C ALA A 135 0.34 -5.13 -18.28
N ASN A 136 0.32 -6.46 -18.30
CA ASN A 136 -0.75 -7.22 -18.95
C ASN A 136 -2.09 -7.14 -18.22
N SER A 137 -2.09 -6.86 -16.91
CA SER A 137 -3.32 -6.62 -16.15
C SER A 137 -4.04 -5.33 -16.58
N ARG A 138 -3.31 -4.32 -17.06
CA ARG A 138 -3.86 -3.02 -17.47
C ARG A 138 -4.82 -3.07 -18.67
N ASN A 139 -4.70 -4.09 -19.53
CA ASN A 139 -5.52 -4.18 -20.75
C ASN A 139 -6.87 -4.88 -20.56
N LYS A 140 -7.23 -5.31 -19.34
CA LYS A 140 -8.48 -6.05 -19.09
C LYS A 140 -9.63 -5.24 -18.52
N THR A 141 -9.48 -3.92 -18.32
CA THR A 141 -10.50 -3.07 -17.69
C THR A 141 -11.23 -2.13 -18.65
N ALA A 142 -11.34 -2.48 -19.94
CA ALA A 142 -12.10 -1.70 -20.89
C ALA A 142 -12.86 -2.60 -21.88
N ASP A 143 -13.80 -3.42 -21.38
CA ASP A 143 -15.08 -3.57 -22.08
C ASP A 143 -16.13 -4.20 -21.15
N GLY A 144 -17.25 -3.51 -21.01
CA GLY A 144 -18.38 -3.96 -20.20
C GLY A 144 -19.09 -5.12 -20.87
N SER A 145 -18.82 -6.35 -20.46
CA SER A 145 -19.77 -7.44 -20.71
C SER A 145 -19.85 -8.43 -19.55
N ASN A 146 -21.07 -8.59 -19.06
CA ASN A 146 -21.50 -9.53 -18.02
C ASN A 146 -21.13 -10.98 -18.38
N ARG A 147 -19.95 -11.47 -17.98
CA ARG A 147 -19.69 -12.91 -17.86
C ARG A 147 -19.27 -13.27 -16.43
N ARG A 148 -20.27 -13.72 -15.67
CA ARG A 148 -20.11 -14.54 -14.47
C ARG A 148 -19.25 -15.76 -14.78
N ALA A 149 -17.95 -15.66 -14.52
CA ALA A 149 -17.08 -16.81 -14.30
C ALA A 149 -16.64 -16.80 -12.83
N ARG A 150 -17.46 -17.47 -12.01
CA ARG A 150 -17.12 -17.87 -10.65
C ARG A 150 -16.08 -19.01 -10.76
N THR A 151 -15.18 -19.05 -9.77
CA THR A 151 -14.22 -20.13 -9.43
C THR A 151 -12.93 -20.25 -10.26
N SER A 152 -11.97 -19.38 -9.95
CA SER A 152 -10.57 -19.80 -9.71
C SER A 152 -10.11 -19.21 -8.38
N LYS A 153 -10.55 -19.85 -7.29
CA LYS A 153 -10.00 -19.64 -5.94
C LYS A 153 -8.50 -19.95 -5.98
N GLU A 154 -7.71 -19.09 -5.33
CA GLU A 154 -6.37 -19.43 -4.80
C GLU A 154 -5.37 -19.96 -5.84
N ALA A 155 -5.19 -19.26 -6.95
CA ALA A 155 -3.89 -19.29 -7.61
C ALA A 155 -2.90 -18.62 -6.66
N SER A 156 -2.23 -19.43 -5.84
CA SER A 156 -1.07 -19.14 -4.97
C SER A 156 -0.67 -17.67 -4.94
N GLN A 157 -1.12 -16.96 -3.90
CA GLN A 157 -0.77 -15.57 -3.59
C GLN A 157 0.70 -15.47 -3.15
N GLN A 158 1.64 -15.97 -3.96
CA GLN A 158 3.03 -15.67 -3.72
C GLN A 158 3.23 -14.16 -3.91
N PRO A 159 3.89 -13.47 -2.97
CA PRO A 159 4.19 -12.07 -3.14
C PRO A 159 5.00 -11.89 -4.43
N PRO A 160 4.76 -10.81 -5.19
CA PRO A 160 5.57 -10.50 -6.37
C PRO A 160 7.06 -10.55 -6.03
N ALA A 161 7.88 -11.08 -6.94
CA ALA A 161 9.32 -11.25 -6.72
C ALA A 161 10.03 -9.94 -6.31
N VAL A 162 9.49 -8.78 -6.69
CA VAL A 162 10.01 -7.49 -6.24
C VAL A 162 9.83 -7.28 -4.73
N LEU A 163 8.68 -7.66 -4.15
CA LEU A 163 8.46 -7.53 -2.70
C LEU A 163 9.35 -8.50 -1.92
N GLU A 164 9.44 -9.75 -2.37
CA GLU A 164 10.31 -10.76 -1.74
C GLU A 164 11.79 -10.34 -1.76
N LEU A 165 12.24 -9.65 -2.82
CA LEU A 165 13.59 -9.08 -2.89
C LEU A 165 13.84 -8.10 -1.74
N PHE A 166 12.90 -7.19 -1.49
CA PHE A 166 13.00 -6.18 -0.44
C PHE A 166 12.84 -6.77 0.96
N GLU A 167 11.89 -7.68 1.16
CA GLU A 167 11.73 -8.43 2.41
C GLU A 167 13.01 -9.20 2.81
N SER A 168 13.84 -9.54 1.82
CA SER A 168 15.12 -10.23 2.00
C SER A 168 16.32 -9.28 2.12
N GLU A 169 16.13 -8.03 2.56
CA GLU A 169 17.19 -7.00 2.70
C GLU A 169 18.41 -7.50 3.48
N VAL A 170 18.21 -8.29 4.53
CA VAL A 170 19.28 -8.85 5.38
C VAL A 170 20.24 -9.79 4.62
N LEU A 171 19.83 -10.29 3.46
CA LEU A 171 20.62 -11.19 2.61
C LEU A 171 21.35 -10.47 1.48
N TRP A 172 21.19 -9.15 1.36
CA TRP A 172 21.79 -8.40 0.28
C TRP A 172 23.31 -8.28 0.45
N PRO A 173 24.10 -8.50 -0.61
CA PRO A 173 25.49 -8.06 -0.62
C PRO A 173 25.57 -6.53 -0.59
N ASP A 174 26.75 -5.98 -0.28
CA ASP A 174 26.99 -4.55 -0.43
C ASP A 174 26.87 -4.15 -1.92
N PRO A 175 25.87 -3.32 -2.30
CA PRO A 175 25.66 -2.95 -3.69
C PRO A 175 26.77 -2.05 -4.26
N GLN A 176 27.59 -1.42 -3.41
CA GLN A 176 28.77 -0.65 -3.86
C GLN A 176 29.94 -1.56 -4.18
N ALA A 177 30.15 -2.62 -3.39
CA ALA A 177 31.17 -3.63 -3.65
C ALA A 177 30.78 -4.56 -4.83
N GLU A 178 29.48 -4.78 -5.05
CA GLU A 178 28.97 -5.71 -6.06
C GLU A 178 27.99 -5.03 -7.05
N PRO A 179 28.50 -4.32 -8.08
CA PRO A 179 27.69 -3.54 -9.02
C PRO A 179 26.61 -4.34 -9.78
N ALA A 180 26.85 -5.63 -10.02
CA ALA A 180 25.88 -6.52 -10.66
C ALA A 180 24.59 -6.63 -9.80
N PHE A 181 24.74 -6.75 -8.49
CA PHE A 181 23.60 -6.73 -7.57
C PHE A 181 22.99 -5.33 -7.46
N GLY A 182 23.81 -4.28 -7.46
CA GLY A 182 23.35 -2.89 -7.54
C GLY A 182 22.38 -2.65 -8.72
N ALA A 183 22.65 -3.21 -9.89
CA ALA A 183 21.76 -3.14 -11.05
C ALA A 183 20.44 -3.89 -10.86
N ILE A 184 20.45 -5.02 -10.12
CA ILE A 184 19.24 -5.77 -9.76
C ILE A 184 18.39 -4.94 -8.80
N LEU A 185 18.99 -4.35 -7.76
CA LEU A 185 18.30 -3.46 -6.84
C LEU A 185 17.70 -2.25 -7.55
N ALA A 186 18.45 -1.59 -8.44
CA ALA A 186 17.94 -0.47 -9.23
C ALA A 186 16.75 -0.88 -10.12
N THR A 187 16.74 -2.12 -10.61
CA THR A 187 15.60 -2.67 -11.35
C THR A 187 14.42 -3.00 -10.43
N GLY A 188 14.68 -3.55 -9.24
CA GLY A 188 13.68 -3.80 -8.21
C GLY A 188 12.98 -2.52 -7.76
N LYS A 189 13.76 -1.47 -7.47
CA LYS A 189 13.25 -0.14 -7.10
C LYS A 189 12.31 0.41 -8.17
N ARG A 190 12.70 0.36 -9.45
CA ARG A 190 11.84 0.77 -10.59
C ARG A 190 10.60 -0.11 -10.77
N SER A 191 10.64 -1.37 -10.35
CA SER A 191 9.49 -2.29 -10.41
C SER A 191 8.45 -2.07 -9.30
N LEU A 192 8.76 -1.30 -8.24
CA LEU A 192 7.79 -0.97 -7.18
C LEU A 192 6.66 -0.08 -7.70
N VAL A 193 6.99 0.93 -8.52
CA VAL A 193 6.00 1.88 -9.08
C VAL A 193 4.89 1.17 -9.87
N PRO A 194 5.16 0.31 -10.87
CA PRO A 194 4.09 -0.38 -11.59
C PRO A 194 3.31 -1.38 -10.73
N HIS A 195 3.88 -1.88 -9.63
CA HIS A 195 3.20 -2.75 -8.67
C HIS A 195 2.17 -1.98 -7.84
N PHE A 196 2.59 -0.92 -7.15
CA PHE A 196 1.70 -0.06 -6.36
C PHE A 196 0.85 0.90 -7.20
N ARG A 197 1.22 1.09 -8.46
CA ARG A 197 0.59 1.97 -9.45
C ARG A 197 0.75 3.45 -9.10
N ASN A 198 -0.01 3.94 -8.13
CA ASN A 198 -0.06 5.33 -7.68
C ASN A 198 -0.55 5.40 -6.23
N SER A 199 -0.50 6.58 -5.61
CA SER A 199 -0.89 6.76 -4.20
C SER A 199 -2.33 6.34 -3.93
N LEU A 200 -3.28 6.73 -4.79
CA LEU A 200 -4.70 6.38 -4.62
C LEU A 200 -4.94 4.88 -4.70
N ALA A 201 -4.32 4.16 -5.62
CA ALA A 201 -4.42 2.71 -5.72
C ALA A 201 -3.78 2.03 -4.50
N ALA A 202 -2.64 2.53 -4.03
CA ALA A 202 -1.94 1.99 -2.88
C ALA A 202 -2.72 2.19 -1.56
N LEU A 203 -3.40 3.32 -1.39
CA LEU A 203 -4.20 3.64 -0.20
C LEU A 203 -5.59 2.98 -0.22
N ASN A 204 -6.22 2.92 -1.39
CA ASN A 204 -7.58 2.40 -1.59
C ASN A 204 -7.57 1.03 -2.26
N THR A 205 -6.61 0.17 -1.94
CA THR A 205 -6.70 -1.26 -2.29
C THR A 205 -6.17 -2.04 -1.10
N PRO A 206 -6.99 -2.76 -0.32
CA PRO A 206 -6.58 -3.41 0.93
C PRO A 206 -5.25 -4.18 0.82
N SER A 207 -5.17 -5.05 -0.19
CA SER A 207 -3.96 -5.86 -0.42
C SER A 207 -2.71 -5.05 -0.76
N LEU A 208 -2.84 -3.89 -1.41
CA LEU A 208 -1.71 -3.00 -1.66
C LEU A 208 -1.37 -2.18 -0.42
N THR A 209 -2.37 -1.75 0.36
CA THR A 209 -2.15 -1.06 1.65
C THR A 209 -1.37 -1.96 2.60
N ASP A 210 -1.79 -3.22 2.77
CA ASP A 210 -1.08 -4.19 3.62
C ASP A 210 0.37 -4.41 3.16
N GLN A 211 0.57 -4.57 1.84
CA GLN A 211 1.90 -4.72 1.27
C GLN A 211 2.77 -3.46 1.44
N LEU A 212 2.18 -2.26 1.32
CA LEU A 212 2.85 -0.99 1.53
C LEU A 212 3.34 -0.87 2.99
N LEU A 213 2.47 -1.20 3.94
CA LEU A 213 2.77 -1.13 5.38
C LEU A 213 3.78 -2.18 5.83
N ALA A 214 3.88 -3.30 5.09
CA ALA A 214 4.88 -4.33 5.30
C ALA A 214 6.24 -4.04 4.62
N LEU A 215 6.34 -3.00 3.77
CA LEU A 215 7.58 -2.69 3.08
C LEU A 215 8.70 -2.35 4.08
N PRO A 216 9.94 -2.82 3.85
CA PRO A 216 11.09 -2.29 4.55
C PRO A 216 11.36 -0.85 4.10
N ALA A 217 12.04 -0.09 4.96
CA ALA A 217 12.26 1.34 4.73
C ALA A 217 12.96 1.66 3.41
N VAL A 218 13.93 0.85 2.98
CA VAL A 218 14.64 1.05 1.71
C VAL A 218 13.73 0.91 0.49
N ALA A 219 12.70 0.07 0.57
CA ALA A 219 11.71 -0.11 -0.50
C ALA A 219 10.73 1.07 -0.52
N LEU A 220 10.25 1.48 0.67
CA LEU A 220 9.37 2.64 0.79
C LEU A 220 10.08 3.91 0.31
N GLU A 221 11.33 4.13 0.70
CA GLU A 221 12.15 5.26 0.25
C GLU A 221 12.29 5.27 -1.27
N ALA A 222 12.51 4.11 -1.89
CA ALA A 222 12.59 3.99 -3.34
C ALA A 222 11.25 4.25 -4.06
N LEU A 223 10.14 3.79 -3.48
CA LEU A 223 8.79 4.00 -4.02
C LEU A 223 8.40 5.48 -3.93
N LEU A 224 8.47 6.06 -2.73
CA LEU A 224 8.10 7.46 -2.49
C LEU A 224 9.12 8.40 -3.14
N GLY A 225 10.40 8.04 -3.24
CA GLY A 225 11.40 8.85 -3.93
C GLY A 225 11.26 8.91 -5.46
N SER A 226 10.45 8.04 -6.07
CA SER A 226 10.35 7.92 -7.54
C SER A 226 9.54 9.03 -8.20
N ASP A 227 10.11 9.69 -9.22
CA ASP A 227 9.39 10.63 -10.09
C ASP A 227 8.28 10.01 -10.92
N GLU A 228 8.28 8.69 -11.11
CA GLU A 228 7.25 7.97 -11.85
C GLU A 228 6.04 7.59 -10.98
N PHE A 229 6.15 7.70 -9.65
CA PHE A 229 5.05 7.37 -8.75
C PHE A 229 3.99 8.47 -8.77
N GLY A 230 2.86 8.20 -9.41
CA GLY A 230 1.78 9.17 -9.55
C GLY A 230 1.05 9.42 -8.23
N THR A 231 0.56 10.64 -8.04
CA THR A 231 -0.28 11.02 -6.90
C THR A 231 -1.37 11.99 -7.34
N ASP A 232 -2.43 12.10 -6.55
CA ASP A 232 -3.46 13.13 -6.70
C ASP A 232 -3.06 14.46 -6.08
N ASP A 233 -2.44 14.40 -4.90
CA ASP A 233 -1.75 15.50 -4.20
C ASP A 233 -0.55 14.92 -3.42
N GLU A 234 0.47 15.72 -3.12
CA GLU A 234 1.58 15.23 -2.29
C GLU A 234 1.11 14.90 -0.86
N ALA A 235 -0.03 15.44 -0.42
CA ALA A 235 -0.67 15.08 0.85
C ALA A 235 -1.00 13.59 0.96
N SER A 236 -1.35 12.92 -0.14
CA SER A 236 -1.58 11.47 -0.14
C SER A 236 -0.28 10.69 0.04
N VAL A 237 0.85 11.21 -0.46
CA VAL A 237 2.19 10.64 -0.22
C VAL A 237 2.60 10.81 1.24
N LEU A 238 2.34 11.99 1.83
CA LEU A 238 2.56 12.23 3.25
C LEU A 238 1.70 11.30 4.12
N LEU A 239 0.44 11.08 3.74
CA LEU A 239 -0.45 10.14 4.43
C LEU A 239 0.07 8.70 4.36
N MET A 240 0.51 8.22 3.20
CA MET A 240 1.12 6.89 3.06
C MET A 240 2.31 6.72 4.01
N LEU A 241 3.16 7.75 4.11
CA LEU A 241 4.29 7.76 5.03
C LEU A 241 3.83 7.77 6.49
N ALA A 242 2.82 8.57 6.84
CA ALA A 242 2.25 8.62 8.18
C ALA A 242 1.69 7.25 8.62
N MET A 243 0.95 6.57 7.74
CA MET A 243 0.43 5.23 8.01
C MET A 243 1.56 4.20 8.20
N TRP A 244 2.63 4.29 7.41
CA TRP A 244 3.78 3.41 7.58
C TRP A 244 4.53 3.69 8.89
N MET A 245 4.74 4.96 9.23
CA MET A 245 5.37 5.38 10.49
C MET A 245 4.55 4.93 11.70
N TRP A 246 3.23 4.99 11.63
CA TRP A 246 2.35 4.48 12.68
C TRP A 246 2.68 3.04 13.11
N ILE A 247 3.09 2.20 12.15
CA ILE A 247 3.37 0.77 12.38
C ILE A 247 4.86 0.49 12.60
N ASN A 248 5.74 1.21 11.90
CA ASN A 248 7.15 0.85 11.77
C ASN A 248 8.11 1.84 12.43
N ARG A 249 7.62 2.91 13.07
CA ARG A 249 8.45 3.95 13.70
C ARG A 249 9.51 3.38 14.65
N ASP A 250 9.13 2.43 15.51
CA ASP A 250 10.03 1.88 16.53
C ASP A 250 11.07 0.90 15.94
N LYS A 251 10.83 0.40 14.72
CA LYS A 251 11.75 -0.46 13.99
C LYS A 251 12.71 0.33 13.10
N ALA A 252 12.38 1.59 12.81
CA ALA A 252 13.12 2.44 11.90
C ALA A 252 14.06 3.37 12.68
N GLU A 253 15.35 3.31 12.36
CA GLU A 253 16.33 4.21 12.96
C GLU A 253 16.02 5.69 12.66
N PRO A 254 16.38 6.64 13.54
CA PRO A 254 16.13 8.07 13.33
C PRO A 254 16.61 8.59 11.96
N ALA A 255 17.80 8.18 11.51
CA ALA A 255 18.34 8.59 10.21
C ALA A 255 17.50 8.06 9.04
N VAL A 256 16.94 6.85 9.15
CA VAL A 256 16.03 6.26 8.17
C VAL A 256 14.71 7.03 8.14
N ARG A 257 14.15 7.34 9.32
CA ARG A 257 12.91 8.14 9.44
C ARG A 257 13.07 9.51 8.77
N GLN A 258 14.21 10.17 8.98
CA GLN A 258 14.52 11.46 8.37
C GLN A 258 14.61 11.37 6.83
N ARG A 259 15.33 10.37 6.29
CA ARG A 259 15.40 10.17 4.83
C ARG A 259 14.02 9.92 4.22
N LEU A 260 13.20 9.11 4.87
CA LEU A 260 11.82 8.87 4.43
C LEU A 260 10.98 10.16 4.43
N CYS A 261 11.05 10.97 5.49
CA CYS A 261 10.32 12.25 5.54
C CYS A 261 10.74 13.21 4.42
N ARG A 262 12.02 13.20 4.03
CA ARG A 262 12.53 14.00 2.90
C ARG A 262 12.07 13.52 1.52
N THR A 263 11.45 12.34 1.40
CA THR A 263 10.85 11.90 0.14
C THR A 263 9.56 12.64 -0.21
N VAL A 264 8.94 13.31 0.77
CA VAL A 264 7.73 14.11 0.58
C VAL A 264 8.10 15.47 -0.02
N ARG A 265 7.50 15.80 -1.16
CA ARG A 265 7.76 17.05 -1.90
C ARG A 265 6.97 18.21 -1.30
N LEU A 266 7.42 18.70 -0.14
CA LEU A 266 6.65 19.61 0.72
C LEU A 266 6.06 20.83 -0.01
N ALA A 267 6.77 21.40 -1.00
CA ALA A 267 6.30 22.54 -1.79
C ALA A 267 5.05 22.25 -2.67
N HIS A 268 4.69 20.98 -2.84
CA HIS A 268 3.53 20.52 -3.63
C HIS A 268 2.41 19.93 -2.76
N LEU A 269 2.47 20.14 -1.44
CA LEU A 269 1.34 19.84 -0.57
C LEU A 269 0.17 20.80 -0.84
N SER A 270 -1.06 20.31 -0.70
CA SER A 270 -2.24 21.17 -0.77
C SER A 270 -2.23 22.30 0.28
N ARG A 271 -3.02 23.34 0.04
CA ARG A 271 -3.11 24.51 0.94
C ARG A 271 -3.42 24.15 2.40
N PRO A 272 -4.42 23.30 2.72
CA PRO A 272 -4.69 22.90 4.11
C PRO A 272 -3.48 22.27 4.79
N TYR A 273 -2.72 21.48 4.02
CA TYR A 273 -1.51 20.84 4.50
C TYR A 273 -0.39 21.84 4.77
N LEU A 274 -0.15 22.76 3.84
CA LEU A 274 0.87 23.80 4.00
C LEU A 274 0.58 24.77 5.15
N SER A 275 -0.69 25.17 5.32
CA SER A 275 -1.05 26.21 6.30
C SER A 275 -1.22 25.69 7.71
N LEU A 276 -1.50 24.40 7.90
CA LEU A 276 -1.85 23.86 9.22
C LEU A 276 -1.18 22.53 9.54
N ILE A 277 -1.34 21.51 8.70
CA ILE A 277 -0.89 20.15 9.02
C ILE A 277 0.64 20.09 9.11
N LEU A 278 1.35 20.60 8.10
CA LEU A 278 2.81 20.58 8.07
C LEU A 278 3.44 21.38 9.23
N PRO A 279 3.02 22.62 9.55
CA PRO A 279 3.47 23.32 10.74
C PRO A 279 3.21 22.57 12.04
N ALA A 280 2.05 21.93 12.18
CA ALA A 280 1.71 21.16 13.38
C ALA A 280 2.61 19.92 13.53
N LEU A 281 2.85 19.18 12.45
CA LEU A 281 3.77 18.04 12.44
C LEU A 281 5.21 18.45 12.77
N ALA A 282 5.67 19.58 12.23
CA ALA A 282 6.99 20.12 12.55
C ALA A 282 7.10 20.55 14.02
N ALA A 283 6.06 21.20 14.56
CA ALA A 283 6.00 21.61 15.97
C ALA A 283 5.95 20.40 16.93
N ASP A 284 5.22 19.33 16.56
CA ASP A 284 5.20 18.08 17.31
C ASP A 284 6.61 17.46 17.39
N HIS A 285 7.34 17.44 16.27
CA HIS A 285 8.70 16.90 16.22
C HIS A 285 9.72 17.73 17.00
N GLU A 286 9.66 19.07 16.91
CA GLU A 286 10.54 19.95 17.68
C GLU A 286 10.28 19.86 19.19
N LYS A 287 9.02 19.64 19.58
CA LYS A 287 8.63 19.48 20.98
C LYS A 287 9.17 18.19 21.59
N ASP A 288 8.97 17.06 20.90
CA ASP A 288 9.45 15.75 21.35
C ASP A 288 9.64 14.79 20.16
N PRO A 289 10.87 14.65 19.63
CA PRO A 289 11.14 13.79 18.48
C PRO A 289 10.97 12.29 18.79
N GLU A 290 10.98 11.92 20.07
CA GLU A 290 10.85 10.53 20.50
C GLU A 290 9.39 10.14 20.84
N ALA A 291 8.48 11.12 20.98
CA ALA A 291 7.05 10.86 21.08
C ALA A 291 6.45 10.33 19.77
N PRO A 292 5.35 9.54 19.84
CA PRO A 292 4.59 9.14 18.65
C PRO A 292 4.15 10.32 17.77
N ALA A 293 3.82 11.46 18.39
CA ALA A 293 3.46 12.68 17.68
C ALA A 293 4.63 13.32 16.90
N GLY A 294 5.85 13.24 17.42
CA GLY A 294 7.05 13.81 16.80
C GLY A 294 7.68 12.93 15.72
N TRP A 295 6.89 12.17 14.96
CA TRP A 295 7.40 11.24 13.95
C TRP A 295 7.97 11.94 12.70
N PHE A 296 7.48 13.14 12.37
CA PHE A 296 7.82 13.83 11.13
C PHE A 296 9.08 14.69 11.26
N SER A 297 10.20 14.17 10.79
CA SER A 297 11.53 14.83 10.82
C SER A 297 11.92 15.49 9.50
N GLY A 298 10.95 15.74 8.62
CA GLY A 298 11.18 16.25 7.27
C GLY A 298 11.44 17.75 7.19
N ALA A 299 10.97 18.52 8.18
CA ALA A 299 11.13 19.96 8.26
C ALA A 299 10.99 20.45 9.71
N SER A 300 11.74 21.49 10.04
CA SER A 300 11.50 22.37 11.20
C SER A 300 10.27 23.26 10.97
N VAL A 301 9.79 23.91 12.02
CA VAL A 301 8.66 24.86 11.94
C VAL A 301 9.01 26.03 11.00
N LEU A 302 10.26 26.50 11.03
CA LEU A 302 10.73 27.57 10.15
C LEU A 302 10.80 27.12 8.68
N GLU A 303 11.26 25.90 8.42
CA GLU A 303 11.27 25.32 7.07
C GLU A 303 9.84 25.13 6.56
N ALA A 304 8.92 24.62 7.39
CA ALA A 304 7.50 24.50 7.05
C ALA A 304 6.88 25.85 6.65
N ALA A 305 7.14 26.91 7.44
CA ALA A 305 6.70 28.27 7.12
C ALA A 305 7.32 28.79 5.81
N THR A 306 8.60 28.50 5.57
CA THR A 306 9.31 28.87 4.34
C THR A 306 8.71 28.19 3.11
N VAL A 307 8.42 26.89 3.23
CA VAL A 307 7.76 26.11 2.17
C VAL A 307 6.35 26.63 1.88
N ALA A 308 5.56 26.93 2.92
CA ALA A 308 4.21 27.48 2.75
C ALA A 308 4.22 28.86 2.05
N ASN A 309 5.17 29.73 2.43
CA ASN A 309 5.39 31.01 1.77
C ASN A 309 5.80 30.82 0.32
N PHE A 310 6.75 29.92 0.05
CA PHE A 310 7.20 29.61 -1.30
C PHE A 310 6.06 29.10 -2.17
N ALA A 311 5.26 28.12 -1.70
CA ALA A 311 4.17 27.54 -2.46
C ALA A 311 3.11 28.59 -2.85
N SER A 312 2.85 29.56 -1.96
CA SER A 312 1.87 30.64 -2.16
C SER A 312 2.41 31.83 -2.96
N ALA A 313 3.73 31.94 -3.12
CA ALA A 313 4.38 33.05 -3.80
C ALA A 313 4.09 33.08 -5.31
N ALA A 314 4.10 34.29 -5.89
CA ALA A 314 3.99 34.47 -7.34
C ALA A 314 5.22 33.90 -8.07
N ALA A 315 5.10 33.56 -9.36
CA ALA A 315 6.18 32.91 -10.11
C ALA A 315 7.53 33.67 -10.07
N ARG A 316 7.49 35.01 -10.20
CA ARG A 316 8.69 35.87 -10.11
C ARG A 316 9.31 35.88 -8.71
N GLU A 317 8.48 35.76 -7.68
CA GLU A 317 8.94 35.69 -6.29
C GLU A 317 9.54 34.31 -6.00
N LYS A 318 8.92 33.22 -6.48
CA LYS A 318 9.47 31.86 -6.43
C LYS A 318 10.86 31.79 -7.06
N GLU A 319 11.05 32.40 -8.23
CA GLU A 319 12.37 32.47 -8.88
C GLU A 319 13.41 33.17 -7.99
N ARG A 320 13.07 34.32 -7.41
CA ARG A 320 13.96 35.03 -6.48
C ARG A 320 14.26 34.23 -5.21
N MET A 321 13.27 33.55 -4.64
CA MET A 321 13.43 32.69 -3.47
C MET A 321 14.36 31.52 -3.79
N LEU A 322 14.23 30.89 -4.96
CA LEU A 322 15.12 29.81 -5.41
C LEU A 322 16.56 30.29 -5.59
N SER A 323 16.77 31.49 -6.17
CA SER A 323 18.11 32.07 -6.27
C SER A 323 18.71 32.40 -4.90
N ALA A 324 17.91 32.90 -3.95
CA ALA A 324 18.38 33.19 -2.60
C ALA A 324 18.68 31.91 -1.80
N ALA A 325 17.95 30.83 -2.06
CA ALA A 325 18.13 29.54 -1.40
C ALA A 325 19.36 28.75 -1.89
N GLU A 326 20.07 29.21 -2.93
CA GLU A 326 21.30 28.54 -3.41
C GLU A 326 22.40 28.47 -2.34
N GLU A 327 22.41 29.42 -1.41
CA GLU A 327 23.31 29.44 -0.26
C GLU A 327 22.88 28.48 0.88
N LEU A 328 21.70 27.86 0.77
CA LEU A 328 21.10 26.98 1.78
C LEU A 328 20.66 25.65 1.15
N PRO A 329 21.59 24.71 0.87
CA PRO A 329 21.30 23.47 0.14
C PRO A 329 20.13 22.65 0.70
N ALA A 330 19.99 22.57 2.03
CA ALA A 330 18.90 21.84 2.67
C ALA A 330 17.52 22.44 2.36
N VAL A 331 17.39 23.77 2.38
CA VAL A 331 16.14 24.47 2.03
C VAL A 331 15.89 24.34 0.52
N LEU A 332 16.93 24.46 -0.28
CA LEU A 332 16.85 24.36 -1.74
C LEU A 332 16.28 23.02 -2.21
N GLU A 333 16.68 21.91 -1.57
CA GLU A 333 16.13 20.57 -1.83
C GLU A 333 14.61 20.51 -1.58
N LEU A 334 14.12 21.15 -0.51
CA LEU A 334 12.68 21.20 -0.20
C LEU A 334 11.87 21.97 -1.25
N LEU A 335 12.47 22.99 -1.87
CA LEU A 335 11.79 23.89 -2.81
C LEU A 335 11.89 23.44 -4.27
N ARG A 336 12.97 22.74 -4.67
CA ARG A 336 13.26 22.38 -6.07
C ARG A 336 12.56 21.11 -6.57
N ALA A 337 11.95 20.32 -5.69
CA ALA A 337 11.28 19.09 -6.10
C ALA A 337 10.24 19.38 -7.20
N SER A 338 10.18 18.54 -8.24
CA SER A 338 9.15 18.64 -9.28
C SER A 338 7.84 18.01 -8.80
N PRO A 339 6.64 18.42 -9.26
CA PRO A 339 5.41 17.72 -8.90
C PRO A 339 5.41 16.29 -9.46
N ARG A 340 4.75 15.36 -8.77
CA ARG A 340 4.54 13.99 -9.27
C ARG A 340 3.50 13.96 -10.39
N PRO A 341 3.50 12.91 -11.23
CA PRO A 341 2.46 12.71 -12.23
C PRO A 341 1.07 12.65 -11.58
N GLN A 342 0.12 13.42 -12.11
CA GLN A 342 -1.26 13.41 -11.65
C GLN A 342 -1.91 12.04 -11.94
N CYS A 343 -2.47 11.40 -10.92
CA CYS A 343 -3.07 10.07 -11.05
C CYS A 343 -4.59 10.06 -11.30
N ILE A 344 -5.28 11.19 -11.10
CA ILE A 344 -6.69 11.36 -11.46
C ILE A 344 -6.80 11.72 -12.95
N PRO A 345 -7.53 10.95 -13.77
CA PRO A 345 -7.72 11.26 -15.18
C PRO A 345 -8.42 12.62 -15.38
N PRO A 346 -7.92 13.51 -16.25
CA PRO A 346 -8.54 14.81 -16.49
C PRO A 346 -9.92 14.68 -17.12
N SER A 347 -10.11 13.69 -18.01
CA SER A 347 -11.37 13.39 -18.65
C SER A 347 -12.16 12.36 -17.84
N GLY A 348 -12.90 12.84 -16.83
CA GLY A 348 -13.91 12.02 -16.15
C GLY A 348 -13.59 11.59 -14.72
N GLY A 349 -12.37 11.84 -14.23
CA GLY A 349 -12.02 11.60 -12.84
C GLY A 349 -11.81 10.11 -12.49
N LEU A 350 -11.73 9.82 -11.19
CA LEU A 350 -11.60 8.48 -10.64
C LEU A 350 -12.87 8.10 -9.89
N THR A 351 -13.49 6.98 -10.23
CA THR A 351 -14.81 6.59 -9.68
C THR A 351 -14.71 5.39 -8.74
N PHE A 352 -15.34 5.52 -7.59
CA PHE A 352 -15.49 4.50 -6.56
C PHE A 352 -16.97 4.15 -6.41
N SER A 353 -17.31 2.87 -6.42
CA SER A 353 -18.67 2.40 -6.12
C SER A 353 -18.85 2.30 -4.61
N TRP A 354 -20.02 2.68 -4.11
CA TRP A 354 -20.36 2.58 -2.70
C TRP A 354 -21.76 2.04 -2.51
N HIS A 355 -22.04 1.50 -1.33
CA HIS A 355 -23.36 1.03 -0.96
C HIS A 355 -23.63 1.09 0.55
N VAL A 356 -24.91 1.08 0.91
CA VAL A 356 -25.41 0.91 2.27
C VAL A 356 -26.26 -0.36 2.31
N PRO A 357 -25.88 -1.38 3.11
CA PRO A 357 -26.67 -2.59 3.27
C PRO A 357 -28.08 -2.31 3.80
N LYS A 358 -29.08 -3.07 3.32
CA LYS A 358 -30.48 -2.95 3.77
C LYS A 358 -30.58 -3.06 5.30
N GLU A 359 -29.78 -3.92 5.90
CA GLU A 359 -29.79 -4.20 7.34
C GLU A 359 -29.38 -2.98 8.17
N ASP A 360 -28.39 -2.23 7.70
CA ASP A 360 -27.90 -1.03 8.39
C ASP A 360 -28.89 0.12 8.24
N LEU A 361 -29.45 0.28 7.04
CA LEU A 361 -30.53 1.24 6.80
C LEU A 361 -31.78 0.91 7.63
N LEU A 362 -32.16 -0.37 7.71
CA LEU A 362 -33.27 -0.85 8.53
C LEU A 362 -33.04 -0.55 10.01
N ARG A 363 -31.81 -0.77 10.50
CA ARG A 363 -31.42 -0.49 11.89
C ARG A 363 -31.60 0.99 12.20
N ALA A 364 -31.10 1.87 11.32
CA ALA A 364 -31.24 3.31 11.48
C ALA A 364 -32.71 3.75 11.45
N VAL A 365 -33.49 3.28 10.47
CA VAL A 365 -34.91 3.66 10.34
C VAL A 365 -35.73 3.23 11.55
N ARG A 366 -35.45 2.05 12.13
CA ARG A 366 -36.14 1.58 13.34
C ARG A 366 -35.82 2.39 14.61
N GLN A 367 -34.67 3.06 14.63
CA GLN A 367 -34.25 3.90 15.75
C GLN A 367 -34.78 5.34 15.63
N LEU A 368 -35.38 5.70 14.50
CA LEU A 368 -35.90 7.05 14.27
C LEU A 368 -37.16 7.32 15.09
N GLN A 369 -37.09 8.41 15.85
CA GLN A 369 -38.25 9.13 16.37
C GLN A 369 -38.61 10.28 15.43
N PRO A 370 -39.88 10.75 15.41
CA PRO A 370 -40.27 11.92 14.63
C PRO A 370 -39.37 13.13 14.92
N GLY A 371 -38.76 13.70 13.88
CA GLY A 371 -37.83 14.83 13.98
C GLY A 371 -36.41 14.49 14.43
N SER A 372 -36.13 13.24 14.81
CA SER A 372 -34.75 12.79 15.06
C SER A 372 -34.04 12.48 13.75
N VAL A 373 -32.71 12.63 13.77
CA VAL A 373 -31.81 12.33 12.66
C VAL A 373 -31.02 11.07 12.98
N GLN A 374 -30.81 10.20 12.00
CA GLN A 374 -29.88 9.07 12.08
C GLN A 374 -28.97 9.07 10.86
N ASP A 375 -27.69 8.81 11.12
CA ASP A 375 -26.66 8.75 10.10
C ASP A 375 -26.32 7.30 9.76
N VAL A 376 -26.28 7.00 8.47
CA VAL A 376 -25.89 5.68 7.95
C VAL A 376 -24.73 5.84 6.98
N TYR A 377 -23.60 5.25 7.31
CA TYR A 377 -22.39 5.36 6.49
C TYR A 377 -22.39 4.33 5.36
N GLY A 378 -21.91 4.76 4.19
CA GLY A 378 -21.70 3.91 3.02
C GLY A 378 -20.36 3.19 3.07
N THR A 379 -20.37 1.93 2.65
CA THR A 379 -19.17 1.10 2.43
C THR A 379 -18.77 1.16 0.96
N PHE A 380 -17.48 1.26 0.68
CA PHE A 380 -16.96 1.24 -0.69
C PHE A 380 -16.70 -0.18 -1.18
N ASP A 381 -17.04 -0.46 -2.44
CA ASP A 381 -16.78 -1.76 -3.05
C ASP A 381 -15.27 -2.03 -3.09
N ASP A 382 -14.87 -3.28 -2.83
CA ASP A 382 -13.48 -3.75 -2.80
C ASP A 382 -12.58 -3.09 -1.73
N GLN A 383 -13.14 -2.36 -0.76
CA GLN A 383 -12.41 -1.77 0.37
C GLN A 383 -12.75 -2.47 1.70
N PRO A 384 -11.78 -2.58 2.63
CA PRO A 384 -12.03 -3.06 3.98
C PRO A 384 -12.55 -1.94 4.90
N HIS A 385 -12.40 -0.68 4.46
CA HIS A 385 -12.74 0.52 5.20
C HIS A 385 -13.95 1.19 4.55
N ASP A 386 -14.79 1.82 5.37
CA ASP A 386 -15.95 2.60 4.94
C ASP A 386 -15.56 4.01 4.44
N CYS A 387 -14.34 4.16 3.89
CA CYS A 387 -13.80 5.43 3.42
C CYS A 387 -12.94 5.28 2.16
N VAL A 388 -12.75 6.39 1.47
CA VAL A 388 -11.78 6.57 0.39
C VAL A 388 -10.75 7.59 0.82
N PHE A 389 -9.47 7.29 0.64
CA PHE A 389 -8.37 8.22 0.84
C PHE A 389 -8.08 9.00 -0.43
N ALA A 390 -8.15 10.33 -0.36
CA ALA A 390 -7.77 11.23 -1.45
C ALA A 390 -7.43 12.63 -0.95
N TRP A 391 -6.50 13.29 -1.63
CA TRP A 391 -5.92 14.58 -1.29
C TRP A 391 -5.35 14.62 0.14
N GLY A 392 -4.88 13.47 0.63
CA GLY A 392 -4.47 13.24 2.01
C GLY A 392 -5.59 13.18 3.05
N PHE A 393 -6.87 13.14 2.66
CA PHE A 393 -8.00 13.07 3.59
C PHE A 393 -8.78 11.77 3.49
N GLU A 394 -9.53 11.43 4.55
CA GLU A 394 -10.53 10.37 4.55
C GLU A 394 -11.88 10.92 4.08
N TRP A 395 -12.48 10.26 3.09
CA TRP A 395 -13.78 10.62 2.52
C TRP A 395 -14.81 9.54 2.79
N ARG A 396 -15.94 9.89 3.42
CA ARG A 396 -17.04 8.95 3.74
C ARG A 396 -18.35 9.42 3.13
N ILE A 397 -19.18 8.47 2.70
CA ILE A 397 -20.56 8.77 2.31
C ILE A 397 -21.45 8.59 3.52
N GLN A 398 -22.32 9.56 3.77
CA GLN A 398 -23.28 9.54 4.86
C GLN A 398 -24.69 9.74 4.28
N LEU A 399 -25.59 8.82 4.58
CA LEU A 399 -27.03 9.01 4.39
C LEU A 399 -27.62 9.53 5.70
N GLU A 400 -28.27 10.68 5.62
CA GLU A 400 -28.99 11.26 6.75
C GLU A 400 -30.47 10.95 6.60
N VAL A 401 -31.03 10.23 7.56
CA VAL A 401 -32.44 9.88 7.57
C VAL A 401 -33.12 10.60 8.71
N THR A 402 -34.16 11.38 8.39
CA THR A 402 -34.93 12.14 9.38
C THR A 402 -36.30 11.51 9.59
N GLY A 403 -36.67 11.23 10.84
CA GLY A 403 -37.93 10.57 11.18
C GLY A 403 -39.14 11.42 10.79
N GLY A 404 -40.03 10.88 9.97
CA GLY A 404 -41.25 11.55 9.51
C GLY A 404 -41.08 12.49 8.31
N GLN A 405 -39.88 12.57 7.71
CA GLN A 405 -39.67 13.32 6.46
C GLN A 405 -39.90 12.43 5.24
N SER A 406 -40.35 13.06 4.15
CA SER A 406 -40.52 12.41 2.83
C SER A 406 -39.24 12.48 1.97
N THR A 407 -38.15 12.94 2.56
CA THR A 407 -36.83 13.06 1.92
C THR A 407 -35.74 12.50 2.83
N ALA A 408 -34.65 12.07 2.21
CA ALA A 408 -33.40 11.76 2.90
C ALA A 408 -32.23 12.53 2.28
N GLY A 409 -31.25 12.82 3.12
CA GLY A 409 -30.07 13.57 2.76
C GLY A 409 -28.92 12.66 2.35
N VAL A 410 -28.04 13.17 1.49
CA VAL A 410 -26.78 12.50 1.13
C VAL A 410 -25.66 13.50 1.29
N TYR A 411 -24.68 13.12 2.11
CA TYR A 411 -23.55 13.93 2.51
C TYR A 411 -22.25 13.21 2.18
N LEU A 412 -21.24 14.01 1.87
CA LEU A 412 -19.85 13.60 1.78
C LEU A 412 -19.15 14.20 3.00
N GLN A 413 -18.51 13.37 3.80
CA GLN A 413 -17.74 13.77 4.96
C GLN A 413 -16.25 13.73 4.63
N CYS A 414 -15.51 14.71 5.15
CA CYS A 414 -14.06 14.80 5.03
C CYS A 414 -13.45 14.75 6.43
N ASP A 415 -12.62 13.76 6.74
CA ASP A 415 -11.95 13.62 8.02
C ASP A 415 -10.42 13.64 7.85
N LEU A 416 -9.72 14.03 8.91
CA LEU A 416 -8.25 13.91 8.96
C LEU A 416 -7.90 12.47 9.35
N PRO A 417 -7.09 11.74 8.56
CA PRO A 417 -6.73 10.37 8.89
C PRO A 417 -6.07 10.23 10.25
N ILE A 418 -6.40 9.16 10.98
CA ILE A 418 -5.87 8.92 12.34
C ILE A 418 -4.34 8.80 12.39
N ALA A 419 -3.72 8.36 11.29
CA ALA A 419 -2.27 8.27 11.17
C ALA A 419 -1.57 9.64 11.26
N LEU A 420 -2.30 10.73 10.98
CA LEU A 420 -1.81 12.12 11.10
C LEU A 420 -2.14 12.74 12.46
N THR A 421 -2.94 12.07 13.31
CA THR A 421 -3.34 12.56 14.64
C THR A 421 -2.93 11.61 15.78
N PRO A 422 -1.68 11.13 15.82
CA PRO A 422 -1.21 10.27 16.91
C PRO A 422 -1.39 10.92 18.28
N PRO A 423 -1.56 10.12 19.35
CA PRO A 423 -1.73 10.64 20.70
C PRO A 423 -0.65 11.67 21.06
N GLY A 424 -1.08 12.85 21.52
CA GLY A 424 -0.21 13.96 21.87
C GLY A 424 0.07 14.96 20.74
N SER A 425 -0.41 14.71 19.52
CA SER A 425 -0.30 15.64 18.41
C SER A 425 -1.15 16.90 18.62
N HIS A 426 -0.67 18.04 18.16
CA HIS A 426 -1.47 19.26 18.07
C HIS A 426 -2.71 19.10 17.16
N LEU A 427 -2.70 18.12 16.25
CA LEU A 427 -3.81 17.83 15.33
C LEU A 427 -4.92 16.99 15.96
N SER A 428 -4.70 16.37 17.13
CA SER A 428 -5.71 15.55 17.82
C SER A 428 -6.78 16.39 18.54
N SER A 429 -6.65 17.71 18.61
CA SER A 429 -7.67 18.60 19.19
C SER A 429 -8.83 18.81 18.21
N GLU A 430 -9.87 17.98 18.31
CA GLU A 430 -11.06 18.03 17.44
C GLU A 430 -11.66 19.44 17.33
N ALA A 431 -11.76 20.17 18.45
CA ALA A 431 -12.38 21.49 18.49
C ALA A 431 -11.61 22.55 17.69
N THR A 432 -10.28 22.44 17.61
CA THR A 432 -9.42 23.42 16.95
C THR A 432 -9.24 23.12 15.47
N PHE A 433 -9.11 21.84 15.12
CA PHE A 433 -8.82 21.46 13.74
C PHE A 433 -10.05 21.54 12.83
N ALA A 434 -11.20 21.07 13.32
CA ALA A 434 -12.42 20.96 12.52
C ALA A 434 -13.04 22.32 12.15
N SER A 435 -12.76 23.37 12.93
CA SER A 435 -13.42 24.67 12.77
C SER A 435 -12.70 25.64 11.82
N ILE A 436 -11.43 25.39 11.47
CA ILE A 436 -10.57 26.38 10.79
C ILE A 436 -10.06 25.87 9.42
N THR A 437 -10.14 24.57 9.16
CA THR A 437 -9.50 23.95 7.99
C THR A 437 -10.50 23.70 6.87
N ALA A 438 -10.47 24.54 5.84
CA ALA A 438 -11.28 24.40 4.64
C ALA A 438 -10.52 23.65 3.53
N VAL A 439 -11.03 22.49 3.12
CA VAL A 439 -10.47 21.63 2.07
C VAL A 439 -11.21 21.88 0.76
N PRO A 440 -10.50 22.20 -0.34
CA PRO A 440 -11.13 22.31 -1.65
C PRO A 440 -11.63 20.94 -2.10
N ILE A 441 -12.84 20.87 -2.65
CA ILE A 441 -13.44 19.62 -3.08
C ILE A 441 -13.93 19.71 -4.52
N SER A 442 -13.47 18.77 -5.34
CA SER A 442 -13.94 18.59 -6.71
C SER A 442 -14.39 17.14 -6.87
N ALA A 443 -15.68 16.89 -6.72
CA ALA A 443 -16.22 15.53 -6.71
C ALA A 443 -17.65 15.50 -7.28
N ARG A 444 -18.07 14.30 -7.71
CA ARG A 444 -19.43 14.02 -8.14
C ARG A 444 -19.96 12.82 -7.38
N LEU A 445 -21.05 13.01 -6.65
CA LEU A 445 -21.71 11.99 -5.88
C LEU A 445 -23.01 11.58 -6.59
N VAL A 446 -23.18 10.29 -6.81
CA VAL A 446 -24.35 9.71 -7.48
C VAL A 446 -24.98 8.67 -6.57
N VAL A 447 -26.30 8.69 -6.47
CA VAL A 447 -27.12 7.63 -5.86
C VAL A 447 -27.99 7.02 -6.96
N HIS A 448 -27.99 5.69 -7.06
CA HIS A 448 -28.79 4.97 -8.05
C HIS A 448 -30.23 4.84 -7.56
N ARG A 449 -31.18 5.28 -8.40
CA ARG A 449 -32.62 5.16 -8.18
C ARG A 449 -33.22 4.34 -9.31
N ARG A 450 -34.11 3.40 -8.99
CA ARG A 450 -34.78 2.53 -9.94
C ARG A 450 -36.25 2.91 -10.04
N GLN A 451 -36.70 3.20 -11.25
CA GLN A 451 -38.10 3.43 -11.58
C GLN A 451 -38.53 2.39 -12.62
N GLY A 452 -39.10 1.28 -12.12
CA GLY A 452 -39.41 0.11 -12.95
C GLY A 452 -38.15 -0.60 -13.46
N ALA A 453 -38.00 -0.66 -14.80
CA ALA A 453 -36.82 -1.24 -15.43
C ALA A 453 -35.69 -0.22 -15.66
N ALA A 454 -35.96 1.09 -15.55
CA ALA A 454 -34.98 2.14 -15.80
C ALA A 454 -34.20 2.50 -14.53
N VAL A 455 -32.90 2.74 -14.67
CA VAL A 455 -32.05 3.34 -13.62
C VAL A 455 -31.96 4.83 -13.90
N ARG A 456 -32.43 5.63 -12.96
CA ARG A 456 -32.28 7.08 -12.91
C ARG A 456 -31.27 7.43 -11.83
N ASN A 457 -30.27 8.23 -12.16
CA ASN A 457 -29.28 8.65 -11.19
C ASN A 457 -29.71 9.97 -10.54
N VAL A 458 -29.65 10.03 -9.21
CA VAL A 458 -29.66 11.28 -8.46
C VAL A 458 -28.19 11.69 -8.33
N GLN A 459 -27.82 12.84 -8.90
CA GLN A 459 -26.43 13.28 -8.97
C GLN A 459 -26.30 14.66 -8.37
N ASN A 460 -25.28 14.82 -7.54
CA ASN A 460 -24.80 16.11 -7.10
C ASN A 460 -23.32 16.27 -7.46
N THR A 461 -22.89 17.52 -7.71
CA THR A 461 -21.52 17.83 -8.09
C THR A 461 -21.01 18.97 -7.23
N TYR A 462 -19.90 18.72 -6.54
CA TYR A 462 -19.17 19.70 -5.77
C TYR A 462 -18.31 20.51 -6.74
N SER A 463 -18.54 21.82 -6.80
CA SER A 463 -17.82 22.70 -7.73
C SER A 463 -16.35 22.80 -7.34
N PRO A 464 -15.42 23.08 -8.27
CA PRO A 464 -14.01 23.33 -7.95
C PRO A 464 -13.75 24.44 -6.92
N ASN A 465 -14.72 25.34 -6.70
CA ASN A 465 -14.67 26.43 -5.72
C ASN A 465 -15.38 26.08 -4.41
N ALA A 466 -15.83 24.83 -4.25
CA ALA A 466 -16.45 24.34 -3.04
C ALA A 466 -15.36 24.03 -2.01
N PHE A 467 -15.61 24.41 -0.77
CA PHE A 467 -14.77 24.09 0.38
C PHE A 467 -15.56 23.36 1.45
N MET A 468 -14.97 22.30 2.01
CA MET A 468 -15.54 21.54 3.11
C MET A 468 -14.63 21.67 4.32
N ASN A 469 -15.20 21.88 5.51
CA ASN A 469 -14.39 21.86 6.73
C ASN A 469 -14.05 20.41 7.09
N VAL A 470 -12.82 20.16 7.52
CA VAL A 470 -12.45 18.82 8.00
C VAL A 470 -13.25 18.49 9.28
N GLY A 471 -13.65 17.23 9.45
CA GLY A 471 -14.55 16.77 10.52
C GLY A 471 -16.01 17.15 10.29
N THR A 472 -16.38 17.66 9.11
CA THR A 472 -17.76 18.01 8.78
C THR A 472 -18.24 17.32 7.51
N GLY A 473 -19.56 17.17 7.39
CA GLY A 473 -20.22 16.70 6.18
C GLY A 473 -20.80 17.85 5.36
N TRP A 474 -20.69 17.78 4.03
CA TRP A 474 -21.46 18.63 3.12
C TRP A 474 -22.28 17.77 2.17
N GLY A 475 -23.58 18.01 2.19
CA GLY A 475 -24.54 17.32 1.37
C GLY A 475 -25.76 18.16 1.05
N TRP A 476 -26.81 17.46 0.68
CA TRP A 476 -28.10 18.03 0.31
C TRP A 476 -29.18 17.27 1.11
N PRO A 477 -29.85 17.93 2.07
CA PRO A 477 -30.78 17.26 2.99
C PRO A 477 -31.99 16.63 2.30
N ASP A 478 -32.40 17.18 1.16
CA ASP A 478 -33.62 16.78 0.44
C ASP A 478 -33.36 16.06 -0.90
N THR A 479 -32.20 15.43 -1.05
CA THR A 479 -31.79 14.87 -2.37
C THR A 479 -32.57 13.64 -2.76
N LEU A 480 -32.90 12.79 -1.78
CA LEU A 480 -33.52 11.49 -2.03
C LEU A 480 -35.01 11.59 -1.69
N PRO A 481 -35.89 11.91 -2.65
CA PRO A 481 -37.33 11.83 -2.41
C PRO A 481 -37.69 10.38 -2.10
N LEU A 482 -38.30 10.17 -0.94
CA LEU A 482 -38.85 8.90 -0.48
C LEU A 482 -40.33 8.83 -0.87
N GLN A 483 -40.87 7.62 -1.02
CA GLN A 483 -42.30 7.48 -1.31
C GLN A 483 -43.12 7.89 -0.08
N ASP A 484 -44.14 8.73 -0.30
CA ASP A 484 -45.03 9.19 0.77
C ASP A 484 -45.70 8.01 1.46
N GLN A 485 -45.44 7.84 2.76
CA GLN A 485 -46.09 6.81 3.56
C GLN A 485 -47.62 6.96 3.51
N GLN A 486 -48.14 8.18 3.40
CA GLN A 486 -49.58 8.42 3.29
C GLN A 486 -50.17 7.92 1.96
N GLN A 487 -49.46 8.08 0.84
CA GLN A 487 -49.92 7.54 -0.45
C GLN A 487 -49.86 6.01 -0.46
N GLN A 488 -48.82 5.43 0.16
CA GLN A 488 -48.74 3.98 0.33
C GLN A 488 -49.85 3.46 1.23
N GLN A 489 -50.15 4.13 2.34
CA GLN A 489 -51.21 3.72 3.25
C GLN A 489 -52.58 3.84 2.60
N GLN A 490 -52.86 4.88 1.82
CA GLN A 490 -54.11 4.97 1.04
C GLN A 490 -54.24 3.85 -0.01
N GLN A 491 -53.14 3.48 -0.69
CA GLN A 491 -53.15 2.34 -1.62
C GLN A 491 -53.32 1.00 -0.89
N GLN A 492 -52.71 0.85 0.29
CA GLN A 492 -52.84 -0.34 1.12
C GLN A 492 -54.23 -0.46 1.73
N ASP A 493 -54.83 0.62 2.24
CA ASP A 493 -56.19 0.61 2.79
C ASP A 493 -57.22 0.26 1.69
N ALA A 494 -57.02 0.76 0.46
CA ALA A 494 -57.83 0.37 -0.68
C ALA A 494 -57.69 -1.12 -1.05
N ALA A 495 -56.49 -1.69 -0.90
CA ALA A 495 -56.22 -3.11 -1.16
C ALA A 495 -56.66 -4.03 0.00
N ALA A 496 -56.51 -3.57 1.25
CA ALA A 496 -56.89 -4.29 2.47
C ALA A 496 -58.41 -4.32 2.67
N ALA A 497 -59.13 -3.29 2.21
CA ALA A 497 -60.60 -3.35 2.08
C ALA A 497 -61.08 -4.51 1.17
N ALA A 498 -60.18 -5.09 0.35
CA ALA A 498 -60.47 -6.25 -0.51
C ALA A 498 -59.91 -7.60 0.03
N ALA A 499 -59.11 -7.62 1.11
CA ALA A 499 -58.46 -8.83 1.60
C ALA A 499 -58.60 -8.99 3.13
N VAL A 500 -59.16 -10.13 3.57
CA VAL A 500 -59.47 -10.43 4.97
C VAL A 500 -58.20 -10.47 5.85
N ALA A 501 -58.12 -9.48 6.74
CA ALA A 501 -57.37 -9.33 8.00
C ALA A 501 -56.28 -10.37 8.34
N VAL A 502 -55.04 -10.06 7.93
CA VAL A 502 -53.83 -10.41 8.68
C VAL A 502 -53.08 -9.09 8.90
N ALA A 503 -52.84 -8.73 10.16
CA ALA A 503 -52.07 -7.53 10.52
C ALA A 503 -50.60 -7.73 10.15
N ALA A 504 -50.27 -7.50 8.88
CA ALA A 504 -48.89 -7.47 8.41
C ALA A 504 -48.20 -6.23 8.97
N GLU A 505 -47.12 -6.42 9.71
CA GLU A 505 -46.23 -5.34 10.15
C GLU A 505 -45.73 -4.59 8.91
N ALA A 506 -46.00 -3.29 8.83
CA ALA A 506 -45.59 -2.48 7.68
C ALA A 506 -44.06 -2.52 7.53
N ASP A 507 -43.56 -2.79 6.33
CA ASP A 507 -42.12 -2.78 6.07
C ASP A 507 -41.59 -1.35 6.26
N PRO A 508 -40.77 -1.07 7.28
CA PRO A 508 -40.25 0.29 7.54
C PRO A 508 -39.41 0.84 6.39
N LEU A 509 -38.96 -0.02 5.46
CA LEU A 509 -38.20 0.39 4.29
C LEU A 509 -39.04 0.54 3.02
N ALA A 510 -40.37 0.47 3.09
CA ALA A 510 -41.24 0.65 1.93
C ALA A 510 -41.02 1.99 1.23
N ALA A 511 -40.66 3.05 1.96
CA ALA A 511 -40.35 4.37 1.41
C ALA A 511 -39.05 4.40 0.56
N TRP A 512 -38.18 3.41 0.74
CA TRP A 512 -36.86 3.28 0.10
C TRP A 512 -36.83 2.33 -1.10
N VAL A 513 -37.97 1.76 -1.50
CA VAL A 513 -38.05 0.71 -2.53
C VAL A 513 -37.40 1.10 -3.87
N GLU A 514 -37.40 2.40 -4.22
CA GLU A 514 -36.77 2.88 -5.45
C GLU A 514 -35.24 2.96 -5.35
N TYR A 515 -34.66 3.01 -4.16
CA TYR A 515 -33.20 3.06 -3.97
C TYR A 515 -32.63 1.69 -3.60
N LEU A 516 -33.44 0.80 -3.02
CA LEU A 516 -33.04 -0.55 -2.62
C LEU A 516 -33.03 -1.49 -3.83
N THR A 517 -31.85 -1.71 -4.40
CA THR A 517 -31.61 -2.72 -5.44
C THR A 517 -30.74 -3.83 -4.88
N ASP A 518 -31.16 -5.09 -5.03
CA ASP A 518 -30.44 -6.26 -4.53
C ASP A 518 -30.09 -6.18 -3.02
N GLY A 519 -30.98 -5.57 -2.23
CA GLY A 519 -30.81 -5.44 -0.79
C GLY A 519 -29.81 -4.36 -0.35
N LYS A 520 -29.51 -3.37 -1.20
CA LYS A 520 -28.65 -2.24 -0.83
C LYS A 520 -29.06 -0.93 -1.52
N VAL A 521 -28.82 0.19 -0.86
CA VAL A 521 -28.75 1.50 -1.54
C VAL A 521 -27.34 1.60 -2.13
N SER A 522 -27.20 1.99 -3.38
CA SER A 522 -25.88 2.04 -4.03
C SER A 522 -25.69 3.32 -4.84
N GLY A 523 -24.43 3.65 -5.08
CA GLY A 523 -24.05 4.86 -5.78
C GLY A 523 -22.58 4.83 -6.22
N THR A 524 -22.14 5.97 -6.75
CA THR A 524 -20.74 6.18 -7.10
C THR A 524 -20.24 7.53 -6.62
N LEU A 525 -19.00 7.57 -6.13
CA LEU A 525 -18.24 8.79 -5.86
C LEU A 525 -17.16 8.94 -6.94
N THR A 526 -17.24 9.98 -7.76
CA THR A 526 -16.19 10.34 -8.71
C THR A 526 -15.36 11.50 -8.18
N LEU A 527 -14.07 11.28 -7.94
CA LEU A 527 -13.09 12.34 -7.66
C LEU A 527 -12.69 13.03 -8.97
N LEU A 528 -12.74 14.35 -9.00
CA LEU A 528 -12.43 15.18 -10.17
C LEU A 528 -11.18 16.00 -9.88
N LEU A 529 -10.45 16.39 -10.93
CA LEU A 529 -9.36 17.33 -10.72
C LEU A 529 -9.91 18.68 -10.24
N PRO A 530 -9.23 19.36 -9.30
CA PRO A 530 -9.49 20.77 -9.04
C PRO A 530 -9.27 21.55 -10.34
N SER A 531 -10.11 22.56 -10.60
CA SER A 531 -9.79 23.51 -11.67
C SER A 531 -8.57 24.33 -11.25
N PRO A 532 -7.62 24.59 -12.18
CA PRO A 532 -6.38 25.30 -11.88
C PRO A 532 -6.59 26.74 -11.42
#